data_AF-A0A916QYF7-F1
#
_entry.id   AF-A0A916QYF7-F1
#
_cell.length_a   1.000
_cell.length_b   1.000
_cell.length_c   1.000
_cell.angle_alpha   90.00
_cell.angle_beta   90.00
_cell.angle_gamma   90.00
#
_symmetry.space_group_name_H-M   'P 1'
#
loop_
_entity.id
_entity.type
_entity.pdbx_description
1 polymer ?
#
loop_
_entity_poly.entity_id
_entity_poly.type
_entity_poly.pdbx_seq_one_letter_code
_entity_poly.pdbx_strand_id
1 'polypeptide(L)'
;MCIRQTAVVELGICWQHDPETIAIIKKVAMSDRSFYVRQTALELFALLGKNDPCAVIMLKKLAESDDNFYVRRSAIQQLALGWHDEPEMFEFFCDRAYCDPFVREEEWEDNPRQTALEAIIEQYQGNTQIFQILSDRTENDLDEQVQKFALKILKGF
;
A
#
# COMPACT_ATOMS: atom_id res chain seq x y z
N MET A 1 3.95 11.01 17.62
CA MET A 1 4.59 11.66 16.46
C MET A 1 5.95 12.20 16.89
N CYS A 2 7.02 11.84 16.18
CA CYS A 2 8.37 12.35 16.49
C CYS A 2 8.68 13.66 15.74
N ILE A 3 9.68 14.43 16.19
CA ILE A 3 10.10 15.70 15.57
C ILE A 3 10.33 15.53 14.05
N ARG A 4 10.88 14.40 13.62
CA ARG A 4 11.13 14.12 12.19
C ARG A 4 9.85 13.95 11.39
N GLN A 5 8.81 13.30 11.93
CA GLN A 5 7.51 13.23 11.26
C GLN A 5 6.88 14.62 11.12
N THR A 6 6.93 15.42 12.19
CA THR A 6 6.43 16.80 12.15
C THR A 6 7.17 17.61 11.08
N ALA A 7 8.50 17.52 11.03
CA ALA A 7 9.29 18.24 10.02
C ALA A 7 8.92 17.83 8.59
N VAL A 8 8.69 16.53 8.32
CA VAL A 8 8.26 16.05 7.00
C VAL A 8 6.89 16.63 6.63
N VAL A 9 5.95 16.63 7.56
CA VAL A 9 4.60 17.20 7.34
C VAL A 9 4.66 18.69 7.06
N GLU A 10 5.40 19.45 7.87
CA GLU A 10 5.55 20.90 7.69
C GLU A 10 6.20 21.25 6.35
N LEU A 11 7.21 20.49 5.92
CA LEU A 11 7.81 20.65 4.60
C LEU A 11 6.77 20.48 3.48
N GLY A 12 5.95 19.44 3.56
CA GLY A 12 4.90 19.19 2.58
C GLY A 12 3.82 20.27 2.52
N ILE A 13 3.39 20.79 3.66
CA ILE A 13 2.34 21.82 3.73
C ILE A 13 2.87 23.16 3.20
N CYS A 14 4.06 23.57 3.61
CA CYS A 14 4.59 24.90 3.29
C CYS A 14 5.18 24.99 1.87
N TRP A 15 5.66 23.88 1.30
CA TRP A 15 6.37 23.86 0.01
C TRP A 15 5.91 22.72 -0.92
N GLN A 16 4.60 22.49 -1.00
CA GLN A 16 3.97 21.42 -1.79
C GLN A 16 4.31 21.36 -3.29
N HIS A 17 4.83 22.45 -3.87
CA HIS A 17 5.19 22.53 -5.30
C HIS A 17 6.68 22.78 -5.54
N ASP A 18 7.47 22.81 -4.47
CA ASP A 18 8.92 22.99 -4.58
C ASP A 18 9.59 21.66 -4.94
N PRO A 19 10.29 21.57 -6.08
CA PRO A 19 10.91 20.32 -6.53
C PRO A 19 11.97 19.77 -5.54
N GLU A 20 12.70 20.64 -4.83
CA GLU A 20 13.69 20.21 -3.85
C GLU A 20 13.02 19.57 -2.63
N THR A 21 11.93 20.16 -2.15
CA THR A 21 11.11 19.61 -1.06
C THR A 21 10.53 18.26 -1.43
N ILE A 22 9.97 18.12 -2.63
CA ILE A 22 9.45 16.83 -3.14
C ILE A 22 10.58 15.79 -3.19
N ALA A 23 11.78 16.16 -3.64
CA ALA A 23 12.93 15.27 -3.66
C ALA A 23 13.38 14.84 -2.25
N ILE A 24 13.31 15.74 -1.26
CA ILE A 24 13.59 15.41 0.15
C ILE A 24 12.55 14.42 0.68
N ILE A 25 11.26 14.69 0.50
CA ILE A 25 10.18 13.80 0.96
C ILE A 25 10.34 12.41 0.34
N LYS A 26 10.60 12.35 -0.98
CA LYS A 26 10.89 11.10 -1.70
C LYS A 26 12.05 10.33 -1.07
N LYS A 27 13.17 11.01 -0.78
CA LYS A 27 14.33 10.38 -0.13
C LYS A 27 14.00 9.85 1.26
N VAL A 28 13.24 10.60 2.04
CA VAL A 28 12.82 10.20 3.40
C VAL A 28 11.94 8.96 3.34
N ALA A 29 10.93 8.94 2.47
CA ALA A 29 10.05 7.79 2.28
C ALA A 29 10.80 6.52 1.85
N MET A 30 11.88 6.65 1.07
CA MET A 30 12.67 5.51 0.58
C MET A 30 13.68 4.96 1.60
N SER A 31 14.16 5.76 2.55
CA SER A 31 15.41 5.43 3.26
C SER A 31 15.50 5.87 4.72
N ASP A 32 14.49 6.53 5.28
CA ASP A 32 14.53 6.84 6.71
C ASP A 32 14.52 5.55 7.54
N ARG A 33 15.29 5.54 8.63
CA ARG A 33 15.40 4.37 9.51
C ARG A 33 14.09 4.03 10.23
N SER A 34 13.23 5.02 10.47
CA SER A 34 11.95 4.83 11.15
C SER A 34 10.85 4.59 10.14
N PHE A 35 10.18 3.43 10.23
CA PHE A 35 9.03 3.13 9.37
C PHE A 35 7.90 4.15 9.52
N TYR A 36 7.68 4.69 10.73
CA TYR A 36 6.71 5.78 10.95
C TYR A 36 7.04 7.03 10.14
N VAL A 37 8.33 7.38 10.02
CA VAL A 37 8.77 8.53 9.21
C VAL A 37 8.64 8.21 7.72
N ARG A 38 9.01 6.99 7.30
CA ARG A 38 8.86 6.55 5.92
C ARG A 38 7.40 6.57 5.48
N GLN A 39 6.50 6.01 6.29
CA GLN A 39 5.06 5.99 6.05
C GLN A 39 4.50 7.41 5.91
N THR A 40 4.81 8.32 6.84
CA THR A 40 4.36 9.72 6.75
C THR A 40 4.86 10.41 5.48
N ALA A 41 6.12 10.21 5.13
CA ALA A 41 6.68 10.76 3.90
C ALA A 41 6.06 10.14 2.64
N LEU A 42 5.74 8.84 2.66
CA LEU A 42 5.07 8.13 1.58
C LEU A 42 3.68 8.71 1.34
N GLU A 43 2.87 8.81 2.40
CA GLU A 43 1.49 9.31 2.32
C GLU A 43 1.46 10.77 1.82
N LEU A 44 2.40 11.58 2.31
CA LEU A 44 2.57 12.96 1.85
C LEU A 44 3.01 13.01 0.37
N PHE A 45 3.98 12.18 -0.02
CA PHE A 45 4.44 12.13 -1.40
C PHE A 45 3.35 11.66 -2.37
N ALA A 46 2.52 10.69 -1.97
CA ALA A 46 1.37 10.25 -2.76
C ALA A 46 0.36 11.39 -2.97
N LEU A 47 0.10 12.19 -1.94
CA LEU A 47 -0.79 13.36 -2.04
C LEU A 47 -0.24 14.42 -3.00
N LEU A 48 1.06 14.72 -2.91
CA LEU A 48 1.72 15.73 -3.74
C LEU A 48 1.97 15.27 -5.19
N GLY A 49 2.21 13.98 -5.37
CA GLY A 49 2.70 13.37 -6.60
C GLY A 49 1.62 12.85 -7.55
N LYS A 50 0.33 13.21 -7.38
CA LYS A 50 -0.76 12.65 -8.19
C LYS A 50 -0.57 12.82 -9.71
N ASN A 51 0.14 13.86 -10.14
CA ASN A 51 0.47 14.11 -11.55
C ASN A 51 1.92 13.74 -11.92
N ASP A 52 2.69 13.15 -11.00
CA ASP A 52 4.07 12.72 -11.24
C ASP A 52 4.10 11.21 -11.54
N PRO A 53 4.49 10.78 -12.76
CA PRO A 53 4.63 9.37 -13.10
C PRO A 53 5.70 8.66 -12.25
N CYS A 54 6.62 9.38 -11.61
CA CYS A 54 7.55 8.79 -10.66
C CYS A 54 6.87 8.33 -9.36
N ALA A 55 5.67 8.83 -9.06
CA ALA A 55 4.95 8.51 -7.84
C ALA A 55 4.50 7.05 -7.81
N VAL A 56 3.84 6.59 -8.88
CA VAL A 56 3.39 5.19 -8.98
C VAL A 56 4.57 4.22 -8.93
N ILE A 57 5.69 4.53 -9.60
CA ILE A 57 6.90 3.68 -9.61
C ILE A 57 7.46 3.53 -8.19
N MET A 58 7.54 4.64 -7.45
CA MET A 58 8.04 4.63 -6.09
C MET A 58 7.11 3.87 -5.14
N LEU A 59 5.80 4.11 -5.24
CA LEU A 59 4.81 3.43 -4.40
C LEU A 59 4.81 1.91 -4.68
N LYS A 60 4.89 1.48 -5.94
CA LYS A 60 5.05 0.06 -6.29
C LYS A 60 6.30 -0.53 -5.63
N LYS A 61 7.44 0.15 -5.72
CA LYS A 61 8.68 -0.29 -5.06
C LYS A 61 8.55 -0.41 -3.54
N LEU A 62 7.91 0.56 -2.89
CA LEU A 62 7.70 0.51 -1.43
C LEU A 62 6.72 -0.60 -1.04
N ALA A 63 5.67 -0.84 -1.82
CA ALA A 63 4.77 -1.98 -1.65
C ALA A 63 5.46 -3.33 -1.88
N GLU A 64 6.46 -3.40 -2.75
CA GLU A 64 7.24 -4.62 -3.05
C GLU A 64 8.22 -4.99 -1.95
N SER A 65 9.02 -4.01 -1.51
CA SER A 65 10.30 -4.32 -0.88
C SER A 65 10.59 -3.53 0.40
N ASP A 66 9.67 -2.71 0.92
CA ASP A 66 9.92 -2.10 2.23
C ASP A 66 9.90 -3.18 3.32
N ASP A 67 10.91 -3.18 4.18
CA ASP A 67 11.05 -4.17 5.24
C ASP A 67 9.88 -4.12 6.24
N ASN A 68 9.23 -2.96 6.38
CA ASN A 68 8.13 -2.78 7.32
C ASN A 68 6.77 -2.88 6.63
N PHE A 69 5.93 -3.78 7.12
CA PHE A 69 4.62 -4.07 6.54
C PHE A 69 3.64 -2.89 6.60
N TYR A 70 3.75 -1.97 7.58
CA TYR A 70 2.92 -0.75 7.58
C TYR A 70 3.22 0.14 6.39
N VAL A 71 4.49 0.23 5.97
CA VAL A 71 4.87 1.01 4.79
C VAL A 71 4.36 0.32 3.53
N ARG A 72 4.54 -1.01 3.40
CA ARG A 72 4.03 -1.76 2.25
C ARG A 72 2.51 -1.63 2.12
N ARG A 73 1.79 -1.80 3.23
CA ARG A 73 0.34 -1.64 3.32
C ARG A 73 -0.09 -0.22 2.91
N SER A 74 0.52 0.82 3.48
CA SER A 74 0.20 2.21 3.11
C SER A 74 0.49 2.48 1.62
N ALA A 75 1.56 1.90 1.07
CA ALA A 75 1.86 2.00 -0.36
C ALA A 75 0.74 1.40 -1.23
N ILE A 76 0.26 0.20 -0.89
CA ILE A 76 -0.88 -0.45 -1.57
C ILE A 76 -2.14 0.42 -1.48
N GLN A 77 -2.44 0.98 -0.30
CA GLN A 77 -3.60 1.88 -0.12
C GLN A 77 -3.50 3.12 -1.02
N GLN A 78 -2.34 3.77 -1.05
CA GLN A 78 -2.15 4.96 -1.88
C GLN A 78 -2.25 4.63 -3.38
N LEU A 79 -1.72 3.48 -3.81
CA LEU A 79 -1.90 3.00 -5.19
C LEU A 79 -3.37 2.78 -5.53
N ALA A 80 -4.14 2.17 -4.63
CA ALA A 80 -5.57 1.94 -4.84
C ALA A 80 -6.37 3.25 -4.91
N LEU A 81 -5.99 4.26 -4.13
CA LEU A 81 -6.68 5.55 -4.10
C LEU A 81 -6.35 6.46 -5.29
N GLY A 82 -5.12 6.40 -5.80
CA GLY A 82 -4.60 7.37 -6.75
C GLY A 82 -4.29 6.84 -8.15
N TRP A 83 -4.07 5.53 -8.28
CA TRP A 83 -3.50 4.90 -9.48
C TRP A 83 -4.16 3.57 -9.84
N HIS A 84 -5.38 3.29 -9.38
CA HIS A 84 -6.07 2.04 -9.69
C HIS A 84 -6.32 1.83 -11.20
N ASP A 85 -6.40 2.91 -11.99
CA ASP A 85 -6.60 2.83 -13.45
C ASP A 85 -5.28 2.73 -14.25
N GLU A 86 -4.13 2.73 -13.57
CA GLU A 86 -2.85 2.56 -14.25
C GLU A 86 -2.75 1.15 -14.88
N PRO A 87 -2.07 1.01 -16.03
CA PRO A 87 -1.84 -0.28 -16.62
C PRO A 87 -1.22 -1.27 -15.62
N GLU A 88 -1.71 -2.51 -15.66
CA GLU A 88 -1.23 -3.64 -14.86
C GLU A 88 -1.39 -3.45 -13.33
N MET A 89 -2.21 -2.48 -12.88
CA MET A 89 -2.42 -2.26 -11.45
C MET A 89 -3.23 -3.38 -10.80
N PHE A 90 -4.16 -4.01 -11.54
CA PHE A 90 -4.87 -5.19 -11.07
C PHE A 90 -3.91 -6.34 -10.78
N GLU A 91 -3.05 -6.66 -11.75
CA GLU A 91 -2.02 -7.69 -11.64
C GLU A 91 -1.05 -7.41 -10.49
N PHE A 92 -0.70 -6.13 -10.29
CA PHE A 92 0.13 -5.70 -9.17
C PHE A 92 -0.53 -5.98 -7.81
N PHE A 93 -1.81 -5.65 -7.64
CA PHE A 93 -2.52 -5.98 -6.39
C PHE A 93 -2.68 -7.48 -6.21
N CYS A 94 -2.94 -8.23 -7.28
CA CYS A 94 -2.97 -9.69 -7.23
C CYS A 94 -1.64 -10.22 -6.69
N ASP A 95 -0.50 -9.79 -7.24
CA ASP A 95 0.81 -10.22 -6.75
C ASP A 95 1.02 -9.87 -5.26
N ARG A 96 0.61 -8.67 -4.82
CA ARG A 96 0.67 -8.32 -3.39
C ARG A 96 -0.22 -9.18 -2.51
N ALA A 97 -1.43 -9.51 -2.95
CA ALA A 97 -2.31 -10.44 -2.25
C ALA A 97 -1.74 -11.87 -2.23
N TYR A 98 -1.00 -12.28 -3.27
CA TYR A 98 -0.38 -13.61 -3.36
C TYR A 98 0.89 -13.75 -2.53
N CYS A 99 1.78 -12.77 -2.62
CA CYS A 99 3.21 -12.96 -2.35
C CYS A 99 3.78 -12.08 -1.22
N ASP A 100 3.02 -11.14 -0.64
CA ASP A 100 3.59 -10.28 0.41
C ASP A 100 4.08 -11.11 1.61
N PRO A 101 5.31 -10.89 2.11
CA PRO A 101 5.96 -11.75 3.11
C PRO A 101 5.49 -11.51 4.55
N PHE A 102 4.42 -10.74 4.77
CA PHE A 102 3.92 -10.44 6.11
C PHE A 102 3.61 -11.70 6.92
N VAL A 103 4.11 -11.69 8.15
CA VAL A 103 3.82 -12.66 9.21
C VAL A 103 3.24 -11.87 10.37
N ARG A 104 2.06 -12.29 10.83
CA ARG A 104 1.38 -11.64 11.95
C ARG A 104 2.05 -12.00 13.26
N GLU A 105 2.38 -10.99 14.05
CA GLU A 105 2.81 -11.15 15.44
C GLU A 105 1.66 -10.84 16.40
N GLU A 106 0.81 -9.86 16.03
CA GLU A 106 -0.28 -9.39 16.86
C GLU A 106 -1.62 -9.35 16.10
N GLU A 107 -2.71 -9.61 16.82
CA GLU A 107 -4.05 -9.71 16.19
C GLU A 107 -4.51 -8.40 15.53
N TRP A 108 -4.04 -7.25 16.02
CA TRP A 108 -4.45 -5.92 15.54
C TRP A 108 -3.63 -5.40 14.37
N GLU A 109 -2.64 -6.17 13.88
CA GLU A 109 -1.81 -5.76 12.75
C GLU A 109 -2.57 -5.82 11.43
N ASP A 110 -2.50 -4.75 10.64
CA ASP A 110 -3.06 -4.77 9.30
C ASP A 110 -2.16 -5.59 8.36
N ASN A 111 -2.76 -6.52 7.61
CA ASN A 111 -2.04 -7.39 6.70
C ASN A 111 -2.02 -6.79 5.28
N PRO A 112 -0.83 -6.54 4.66
CA PRO A 112 -0.74 -6.05 3.29
C PRO A 112 -1.47 -6.92 2.25
N ARG A 113 -1.52 -8.25 2.45
CA ARG A 113 -2.27 -9.15 1.56
C ARG A 113 -3.77 -8.88 1.63
N GLN A 114 -4.32 -8.67 2.83
CA GLN A 114 -5.73 -8.28 2.99
C GLN A 114 -6.00 -6.92 2.34
N THR A 115 -5.12 -5.93 2.56
CA THR A 115 -5.24 -4.61 1.93
C THR A 115 -5.24 -4.67 0.41
N ALA A 116 -4.43 -5.56 -0.18
CA ALA A 116 -4.46 -5.79 -1.62
C ALA A 116 -5.78 -6.42 -2.09
N LEU A 117 -6.35 -7.37 -1.31
CA LEU A 117 -7.69 -7.91 -1.60
C LEU A 117 -8.77 -6.84 -1.52
N GLU A 118 -8.73 -5.97 -0.51
CA GLU A 118 -9.65 -4.83 -0.37
C GLU A 118 -9.56 -3.91 -1.60
N ALA A 119 -8.35 -3.54 -2.02
CA ALA A 119 -8.14 -2.76 -3.24
C ALA A 119 -8.72 -3.45 -4.48
N ILE A 120 -8.54 -4.76 -4.62
CA ILE A 120 -9.10 -5.54 -5.73
C ILE A 120 -10.64 -5.50 -5.70
N ILE A 121 -11.25 -5.77 -4.55
CA ILE A 121 -12.70 -5.82 -4.38
C ILE A 121 -13.34 -4.46 -4.64
N GLU A 122 -12.72 -3.38 -4.15
CA GLU A 122 -13.27 -2.03 -4.28
C GLU A 122 -13.14 -1.49 -5.70
N GLN A 123 -11.96 -1.66 -6.32
CA GLN A 123 -11.65 -0.99 -7.59
C GLN A 123 -12.03 -1.82 -8.83
N TYR A 124 -12.19 -3.14 -8.70
CA TYR A 124 -12.35 -4.06 -9.85
C TYR A 124 -13.58 -4.96 -9.76
N GLN A 125 -14.69 -4.49 -9.19
CA GLN A 125 -15.92 -5.27 -8.95
C GLN A 125 -16.46 -6.08 -10.15
N GLY A 126 -16.17 -5.67 -11.38
CA GLY A 126 -16.57 -6.39 -12.61
C GLY A 126 -15.59 -7.47 -13.08
N ASN A 127 -14.45 -7.64 -12.43
CA ASN A 127 -13.42 -8.59 -12.83
C ASN A 127 -13.73 -9.98 -12.28
N THR A 128 -13.85 -10.97 -13.17
CA THR A 128 -14.17 -12.35 -12.82
C THR A 128 -13.06 -13.05 -12.03
N GLN A 129 -11.82 -12.56 -12.13
CA GLN A 129 -10.67 -13.13 -11.41
C GLN A 129 -10.73 -12.91 -9.89
N ILE A 130 -11.60 -12.01 -9.40
CA ILE A 130 -11.80 -11.77 -7.96
C ILE A 130 -12.17 -13.07 -7.23
N PHE A 131 -13.04 -13.89 -7.82
CA PHE A 131 -13.45 -15.17 -7.20
C PHE A 131 -12.28 -16.14 -7.07
N GLN A 132 -11.41 -16.20 -8.08
CA GLN A 132 -10.26 -17.09 -8.07
C GLN A 132 -9.28 -16.71 -6.95
N ILE A 133 -8.95 -15.42 -6.82
CA ILE A 133 -8.02 -14.98 -5.78
C ILE A 133 -8.59 -15.15 -4.39
N LEU A 134 -9.87 -14.80 -4.16
CA LEU A 134 -10.49 -15.00 -2.85
C LEU A 134 -10.58 -16.49 -2.48
N SER A 135 -10.87 -17.37 -3.44
CA SER A 135 -10.91 -18.82 -3.22
C SER A 135 -9.54 -19.35 -2.83
N ASP A 136 -8.50 -18.95 -3.56
CA ASP A 136 -7.14 -19.34 -3.24
C ASP A 136 -6.71 -18.81 -1.86
N ARG A 137 -6.94 -17.53 -1.55
CA ARG A 137 -6.57 -16.96 -0.25
C ARG A 137 -7.34 -17.58 0.92
N THR A 138 -8.57 -18.05 0.69
CA THR A 138 -9.34 -18.80 1.69
C THR A 138 -8.66 -20.12 2.06
N GLU A 139 -8.08 -20.82 1.08
CA GLU A 139 -7.51 -22.16 1.25
C GLU A 139 -6.02 -22.14 1.58
N ASN A 140 -5.28 -21.16 1.04
CA ASN A 140 -3.82 -21.20 0.94
C ASN A 140 -3.10 -20.00 1.58
N ASP A 141 -3.78 -18.95 2.05
CA ASP A 141 -3.08 -17.86 2.73
C ASP A 141 -2.48 -18.34 4.06
N LEU A 142 -1.31 -17.85 4.43
CA LEU A 142 -0.63 -18.23 5.67
C LEU A 142 -1.25 -17.56 6.91
N ASP A 143 -2.00 -16.47 6.72
CA ASP A 143 -2.60 -15.70 7.80
C ASP A 143 -4.10 -16.02 7.96
N GLU A 144 -4.48 -16.49 9.14
CA GLU A 144 -5.86 -16.91 9.43
C GLU A 144 -6.87 -15.76 9.26
N GLN A 145 -6.47 -14.51 9.51
CA GLN A 145 -7.37 -13.38 9.32
C GLN A 145 -7.63 -13.11 7.83
N VAL A 146 -6.62 -13.23 6.97
CA VAL A 146 -6.82 -13.15 5.51
C VAL A 146 -7.73 -14.28 5.02
N GLN A 147 -7.52 -15.51 5.48
CA GLN A 147 -8.40 -16.65 5.13
C GLN A 147 -9.86 -16.36 5.51
N LYS A 148 -10.09 -15.92 6.76
CA LYS A 148 -11.43 -15.57 7.27
C LYS A 148 -12.06 -14.41 6.52
N PHE A 149 -11.29 -13.38 6.22
CA PHE A 149 -11.73 -12.23 5.43
C PHE A 149 -12.17 -12.69 4.03
N ALA A 150 -11.31 -13.41 3.31
CA ALA A 150 -11.60 -13.89 1.97
C ALA A 150 -12.85 -14.81 1.94
N LEU A 151 -12.96 -15.74 2.89
CA LEU A 151 -14.12 -16.62 3.02
C LEU A 151 -15.42 -15.84 3.29
N LYS A 152 -15.36 -14.82 4.14
CA LYS A 152 -16.51 -13.98 4.45
C LYS A 152 -17.00 -13.25 3.21
N ILE A 153 -16.09 -12.67 2.43
CA ILE A 153 -16.42 -11.96 1.19
C ILE A 153 -17.00 -12.95 0.17
N LEU A 154 -16.39 -14.12 -0.05
CA LEU A 154 -16.91 -15.15 -0.97
C LEU A 154 -18.33 -15.60 -0.65
N LYS A 155 -18.66 -15.74 0.64
CA LYS A 155 -20.02 -16.10 1.07
C LYS A 155 -21.04 -14.96 0.91
N GLY A 156 -20.56 -13.73 0.77
CA GLY A 156 -21.38 -12.53 0.64
C GLY A 156 -21.65 -12.12 -0.81
N PHE A 157 -20.92 -12.67 -1.77
CA PHE A 157 -21.25 -12.62 -3.20
C PHE A 157 -22.46 -13.52 -3.51
#